data_AF-A0A838DTJ7-F1
#
_entry.id   AF-A0A838DTJ7-F1
#
_cell.length_a   1.000
_cell.length_b   1.000
_cell.length_c   1.000
_cell.angle_alpha   90.00
_cell.angle_beta   90.00
_cell.angle_gamma   90.00
#
_symmetry.space_group_name_H-M   'P 1'
#
loop_
_entity.id
_entity.type
_entity.pdbx_description
1 polymer ?
#
loop_
_entity_poly.entity_id
_entity_poly.type
_entity_poly.pdbx_seq_one_letter_code
_entity_poly.pdbx_strand_id
1 'polypeptide(L)'
;MELVILIGLQAAGKSTFYRTRFAETYEHISKDRLLNNRHPARRQAQLIAEALEAGRSVVVDNTNATVAERAELIQAGRAYGAMIIGYSFEVQVKVSLARNKQREGKARVPDIAIFATLKRLAPPSYAEGFDTLYSVCATGDDTFEVRPWPRGQSGDQEEAGGPPQHVLTDPCQSLAVEEEEA
;
A
#
# COMPACT_ATOMS: atom_id res chain seq x y z
N MET A 1 -5.59 14.54 13.02
CA MET A 1 -5.86 14.34 11.58
C MET A 1 -4.86 13.35 11.04
N GLU A 2 -5.28 12.52 10.10
CA GLU A 2 -4.47 11.43 9.57
C GLU A 2 -4.47 11.42 8.04
N LEU A 3 -3.31 11.14 7.45
CA LEU A 3 -3.15 10.86 6.03
C LEU A 3 -2.73 9.40 5.88
N VAL A 4 -3.66 8.59 5.40
CA VAL A 4 -3.47 7.16 5.18
C VAL A 4 -3.09 6.91 3.72
N ILE A 5 -1.97 6.23 3.50
CA ILE A 5 -1.45 5.89 2.17
C ILE A 5 -1.57 4.37 2.00
N LEU A 6 -2.43 3.93 1.08
CA LEU A 6 -2.52 2.52 0.71
C LEU A 6 -1.44 2.22 -0.34
N ILE A 7 -0.62 1.20 -0.10
CA ILE A 7 0.53 0.84 -0.92
C ILE A 7 0.33 -0.59 -1.39
N GLY A 8 0.34 -0.84 -2.70
CA GLY A 8 0.26 -2.20 -3.21
C GLY A 8 -0.33 -2.32 -4.60
N LEU A 9 -0.16 -3.51 -5.19
CA LEU A 9 -0.57 -3.81 -6.56
C LEU A 9 -2.05 -3.57 -6.82
N GLN A 10 -2.36 -3.32 -8.10
CA GLN A 10 -3.72 -3.31 -8.59
C GLN A 10 -4.40 -4.65 -8.28
N ALA A 11 -5.68 -4.62 -7.90
CA ALA A 11 -6.46 -5.77 -7.46
C ALA A 11 -6.00 -6.47 -6.16
N ALA A 12 -5.17 -5.82 -5.33
CA ALA A 12 -4.80 -6.30 -3.98
C ALA A 12 -5.90 -6.16 -2.91
N GLY A 13 -7.11 -5.69 -3.26
CA GLY A 13 -8.21 -5.53 -2.31
C GLY A 13 -8.25 -4.19 -1.58
N LYS A 14 -7.38 -3.23 -1.90
CA LYS A 14 -7.30 -1.90 -1.28
C LYS A 14 -8.64 -1.15 -1.20
N SER A 15 -9.42 -1.14 -2.27
CA SER A 15 -10.73 -0.47 -2.27
C SER A 15 -11.78 -1.21 -1.42
N THR A 16 -11.65 -2.52 -1.26
CA THR A 16 -12.46 -3.29 -0.29
C THR A 16 -12.03 -2.96 1.13
N PHE A 17 -10.73 -2.94 1.42
CA PHE A 17 -10.18 -2.55 2.72
C PHE A 17 -10.59 -1.12 3.12
N TYR A 18 -10.58 -0.18 2.17
CA TYR A 18 -11.09 1.16 2.40
C TYR A 18 -12.56 1.14 2.83
N ARG A 19 -13.40 0.39 2.11
CA ARG A 19 -14.84 0.31 2.40
C ARG A 19 -15.13 -0.29 3.78
N THR A 20 -14.36 -1.29 4.20
CA THR A 20 -14.58 -1.97 5.48
C THR A 20 -14.02 -1.22 6.68
N ARG A 21 -12.96 -0.43 6.51
CA ARG A 21 -12.23 0.19 7.63
C ARG A 21 -12.39 1.71 7.74
N PHE A 22 -12.56 2.40 6.61
CA PHE A 22 -12.36 3.86 6.55
C PHE A 22 -13.51 4.65 5.92
N ALA A 23 -14.46 4.00 5.25
CA ALA A 23 -15.49 4.69 4.47
C ALA A 23 -16.40 5.63 5.28
N GLU A 24 -16.55 5.39 6.58
CA GLU A 24 -17.40 6.21 7.45
C GLU A 24 -16.67 7.44 8.02
N THR A 25 -15.34 7.43 8.05
CA THR A 25 -14.55 8.40 8.83
C THR A 25 -13.48 9.13 8.02
N TYR A 26 -13.12 8.64 6.83
CA TYR A 26 -12.06 9.21 6.00
C TYR A 26 -12.59 9.62 4.63
N GLU A 27 -12.01 10.68 4.08
CA GLU A 27 -12.27 11.07 2.71
C GLU A 27 -11.44 10.19 1.74
N HIS A 28 -12.11 9.55 0.77
CA HIS A 28 -11.46 8.71 -0.24
C HIS A 28 -10.91 9.54 -1.39
N ILE A 29 -9.59 9.49 -1.61
CA ILE A 29 -8.97 10.14 -2.76
C ILE A 29 -8.22 9.10 -3.60
N SER A 30 -8.69 8.86 -4.81
CA SER A 30 -8.08 7.90 -5.75
C SER A 30 -7.86 8.53 -7.13
N LYS A 31 -6.68 8.30 -7.73
CA LYS A 31 -6.34 8.74 -9.10
C LYS A 31 -7.26 8.12 -10.15
N ASP A 32 -7.82 6.94 -9.90
CA ASP A 32 -8.77 6.30 -10.82
C ASP A 32 -10.05 7.14 -10.99
N ARG A 33 -10.48 7.84 -9.93
CA ARG A 33 -11.63 8.77 -10.01
C ARG A 33 -11.29 10.08 -10.72
N LEU A 34 -10.00 10.33 -10.98
CA LEU A 34 -9.46 11.55 -11.58
C LEU A 34 -8.94 11.30 -13.01
N LEU A 35 -9.15 10.12 -13.59
CA LEU A 35 -8.70 9.73 -14.94
C LEU A 35 -9.11 10.71 -16.05
N ASN A 36 -10.23 11.42 -15.89
CA ASN A 36 -10.72 12.42 -16.85
C ASN A 36 -10.15 13.83 -16.62
N ASN A 37 -9.29 14.02 -15.62
CA ASN A 37 -8.68 15.31 -15.33
C ASN A 37 -7.41 15.52 -16.17
N ARG A 38 -7.21 16.74 -16.67
CA ARG A 38 -6.02 17.11 -17.46
C ARG A 38 -4.72 17.00 -16.65
N HIS A 39 -4.80 17.17 -15.33
CA HIS A 39 -3.66 17.11 -14.40
C HIS A 39 -4.03 16.32 -13.12
N PRO A 40 -4.16 14.98 -13.19
CA PRO A 40 -4.71 14.17 -12.12
C PRO A 40 -3.86 14.21 -10.84
N ALA A 41 -2.52 14.26 -10.96
CA ALA A 41 -1.61 14.39 -9.81
C ALA A 41 -1.82 15.72 -9.06
N ARG A 42 -1.89 16.83 -9.79
CA ARG A 42 -2.16 18.16 -9.21
C ARG A 42 -3.53 18.21 -8.54
N ARG A 43 -4.56 17.64 -9.19
CA ARG A 43 -5.91 17.62 -8.60
C ARG A 43 -5.96 16.76 -7.33
N GLN A 44 -5.25 15.64 -7.29
CA GLN A 44 -5.14 14.82 -6.09
C GLN A 44 -4.48 15.59 -4.95
N ALA A 45 -3.34 16.25 -5.20
CA ALA A 45 -2.66 17.06 -4.18
C ALA A 45 -3.58 18.16 -3.64
N GLN A 46 -4.34 18.82 -4.51
CA GLN A 46 -5.31 19.84 -4.12
C GLN A 46 -6.44 19.27 -3.24
N LEU A 47 -7.01 18.12 -3.60
CA LEU A 47 -8.07 17.48 -2.80
C LEU A 47 -7.55 17.05 -1.42
N ILE A 48 -6.32 16.54 -1.33
CA ILE A 48 -5.68 16.21 -0.06
C ILE A 48 -5.54 17.47 0.80
N ALA A 49 -5.03 18.56 0.21
CA ALA A 49 -4.88 19.84 0.90
C ALA A 49 -6.22 20.39 1.40
N GLU A 50 -7.26 20.43 0.54
CA GLU A 50 -8.60 20.89 0.89
C GLU A 50 -9.22 20.09 2.04
N ALA A 51 -9.01 18.76 2.06
CA ALA A 51 -9.53 17.90 3.12
C ALA A 51 -8.79 18.09 4.45
N LEU A 52 -7.45 18.14 4.41
CA LEU A 52 -6.62 18.33 5.60
C LEU A 52 -6.81 19.73 6.19
N GLU A 53 -6.90 20.77 5.36
CA GLU A 53 -7.19 22.14 5.81
C GLU A 53 -8.55 22.22 6.53
N ALA A 54 -9.52 21.44 6.06
CA ALA A 54 -10.84 21.36 6.67
C ALA A 54 -10.92 20.42 7.89
N GLY A 55 -9.79 19.92 8.42
CA GLY A 55 -9.78 19.09 9.61
C GLY A 55 -10.06 17.61 9.37
N ARG A 56 -10.19 17.15 8.12
CA ARG A 56 -10.64 15.80 7.78
C ARG A 56 -9.46 14.85 7.55
N SER A 57 -9.61 13.61 8.00
CA SER A 57 -8.65 12.54 7.69
C SER A 57 -8.89 11.99 6.29
N VAL A 58 -7.81 11.58 5.62
CA VAL A 58 -7.81 11.24 4.19
C VAL A 58 -7.19 9.87 3.95
N VAL A 59 -7.77 9.08 3.04
CA VAL A 59 -7.17 7.85 2.52
C VAL A 59 -6.85 8.01 1.04
N VAL A 60 -5.59 7.79 0.68
CA VAL A 60 -5.10 7.79 -0.69
C VAL A 60 -5.01 6.35 -1.21
N ASP A 61 -5.97 5.97 -2.05
CA ASP A 61 -6.05 4.64 -2.70
C ASP A 61 -5.51 4.70 -4.13
N ASN A 62 -4.20 4.60 -4.23
CA ASN A 62 -3.45 4.47 -5.48
C ASN A 62 -2.53 3.24 -5.37
N THR A 63 -1.77 2.94 -6.42
CA THR A 63 -0.71 1.91 -6.32
C THR A 63 0.45 2.34 -5.41
N ASN A 64 0.80 3.64 -5.40
CA ASN A 64 1.87 4.24 -4.60
C ASN A 64 3.16 3.39 -4.60
N ALA A 65 3.58 2.96 -5.80
CA ALA A 65 4.58 1.91 -5.97
C ALA A 65 5.98 2.41 -5.59
N THR A 66 6.28 3.68 -5.85
CA THR A 66 7.62 4.24 -5.70
C THR A 66 7.75 5.13 -4.47
N VAL A 67 8.98 5.21 -3.93
CA VAL A 67 9.32 6.12 -2.82
C VAL A 67 9.02 7.57 -3.19
N ALA A 68 9.29 7.99 -4.43
CA ALA A 68 9.05 9.36 -4.88
C ALA A 68 7.56 9.73 -4.85
N GLU A 69 6.67 8.84 -5.33
CA GLU A 69 5.22 9.05 -5.26
C GLU A 69 4.73 9.18 -3.81
N ARG A 70 5.32 8.39 -2.89
CA ARG A 70 4.97 8.45 -1.48
C ARG A 70 5.51 9.72 -0.83
N ALA A 71 6.72 10.14 -1.15
CA ALA A 71 7.35 11.34 -0.62
C ALA A 71 6.49 12.60 -0.86
N GLU A 72 5.91 12.74 -2.07
CA GLU A 72 5.00 13.85 -2.37
C GLU A 72 3.77 13.89 -1.44
N LEU A 73 3.17 12.72 -1.18
CA LEU A 73 2.01 12.59 -0.28
C LEU A 73 2.39 12.86 1.17
N ILE A 74 3.53 12.32 1.62
CA ILE A 74 4.04 12.51 2.98
C ILE A 74 4.30 13.99 3.24
N GLN A 75 4.97 14.68 2.31
CA GLN A 75 5.22 16.12 2.41
C GLN A 75 3.92 16.91 2.50
N ALA A 76 2.92 16.57 1.67
CA ALA A 76 1.60 17.20 1.72
C ALA A 76 0.92 17.01 3.08
N GLY A 77 0.91 15.79 3.63
CA GLY A 77 0.32 15.53 4.95
C GLY A 77 1.04 16.27 6.08
N ARG A 78 2.37 16.28 6.06
CA ARG A 78 3.20 16.95 7.07
C ARG A 78 3.01 18.46 7.08
N ALA A 79 2.79 19.09 5.92
CA ALA A 79 2.53 20.52 5.83
C ALA A 79 1.28 20.95 6.64
N TYR A 80 0.33 20.04 6.86
CA TYR A 80 -0.88 20.27 7.65
C TYR A 80 -0.83 19.60 9.04
N GLY A 81 0.33 19.09 9.46
CA GLY A 81 0.49 18.43 10.76
C GLY A 81 -0.27 17.10 10.89
N ALA A 82 -0.60 16.44 9.78
CA ALA A 82 -1.28 15.15 9.80
C ALA A 82 -0.31 14.02 10.21
N MET A 83 -0.84 13.01 10.91
CA MET A 83 -0.13 11.75 11.12
C MET A 83 -0.12 10.93 9.83
N ILE A 84 1.04 10.44 9.44
CA ILE A 84 1.29 9.73 8.19
C ILE A 84 1.26 8.23 8.46
N ILE A 85 0.26 7.53 7.93
CA ILE A 85 0.04 6.10 8.15
C ILE A 85 0.12 5.37 6.81
N GLY A 86 0.96 4.33 6.72
CA GLY A 86 1.05 3.49 5.52
C GLY A 86 0.49 2.09 5.74
N TYR A 87 -0.31 1.61 4.80
CA TYR A 87 -0.76 0.22 4.73
C TYR A 87 -0.17 -0.45 3.49
N SER A 88 0.79 -1.35 3.71
CA SER A 88 1.44 -2.13 2.66
C SER A 88 0.70 -3.43 2.43
N PHE A 89 0.00 -3.54 1.31
CA PHE A 89 -0.69 -4.75 0.90
C PHE A 89 0.29 -5.73 0.27
N GLU A 90 0.30 -6.95 0.81
CA GLU A 90 1.13 -8.02 0.28
C GLU A 90 0.71 -8.42 -1.14
N VAL A 91 1.73 -8.72 -1.94
CA VAL A 91 1.57 -9.01 -3.36
C VAL A 91 1.31 -10.50 -3.55
N GLN A 92 0.03 -10.88 -3.59
CA GLN A 92 -0.36 -12.19 -4.09
C GLN A 92 -0.48 -12.16 -5.62
N VAL A 93 0.66 -12.13 -6.35
CA VAL A 93 0.69 -11.98 -7.83
C VAL A 93 -0.30 -12.90 -8.54
N LYS A 94 -0.37 -14.18 -8.13
CA LYS A 94 -1.29 -15.17 -8.71
C LYS A 94 -2.76 -14.77 -8.52
N VAL A 95 -3.13 -14.28 -7.34
CA VAL A 95 -4.49 -13.84 -7.02
C VAL A 95 -4.82 -12.51 -7.70
N SER A 96 -3.88 -11.58 -7.76
CA SER A 96 -4.04 -10.31 -8.48
C SER A 96 -4.23 -10.53 -9.98
N LEU A 97 -3.48 -11.46 -10.60
CA LEU A 97 -3.67 -11.84 -12.00
C LEU A 97 -5.03 -12.52 -12.24
N ALA A 98 -5.44 -13.44 -11.36
CA ALA A 98 -6.74 -14.11 -11.46
C ALA A 98 -7.91 -13.11 -11.36
N ARG A 99 -7.87 -12.20 -10.36
CA ARG A 99 -8.88 -11.14 -10.19
C ARG A 99 -8.86 -10.13 -11.33
N ASN A 100 -7.70 -9.76 -11.85
CA ASN A 100 -7.59 -8.86 -12.99
C ASN A 100 -8.14 -9.49 -14.28
N LYS A 101 -7.98 -10.80 -14.49
CA LYS A 101 -8.56 -11.53 -15.62
C LYS A 101 -10.10 -11.56 -15.60
N GLN A 102 -10.70 -11.46 -14.42
CA GLN A 102 -12.15 -11.39 -14.24
C GLN A 102 -12.73 -9.97 -14.46
N ARG A 103 -11.88 -8.95 -14.63
CA ARG A 103 -12.34 -7.58 -14.92
C ARG A 103 -12.58 -7.41 -16.41
N GLU A 104 -13.56 -6.59 -16.75
CA GLU A 104 -13.91 -6.26 -18.13
C GLU A 104 -13.59 -4.79 -18.47
N GLY A 105 -13.43 -4.50 -19.76
CA GLY A 105 -13.20 -3.15 -20.28
C GLY A 105 -11.92 -2.49 -19.75
N LYS A 106 -11.99 -1.19 -19.45
CA LYS A 106 -10.84 -0.36 -19.01
C LYS A 106 -10.29 -0.75 -17.62
N ALA A 107 -11.01 -1.58 -16.87
CA ALA A 107 -10.58 -2.08 -15.57
C ALA A 107 -9.66 -3.31 -15.67
N ARG A 108 -9.60 -3.95 -16.85
CA ARG A 108 -8.66 -5.05 -17.15
C ARG A 108 -7.33 -4.49 -17.61
N VAL A 109 -6.30 -4.71 -16.81
CA VAL A 109 -4.94 -4.24 -17.10
C VAL A 109 -4.16 -5.35 -17.81
N PRO A 110 -3.32 -5.07 -18.83
CA PRO A 110 -2.45 -6.09 -19.41
C PRO A 110 -1.49 -6.68 -18.37
N ASP A 111 -1.25 -7.99 -18.42
CA ASP A 111 -0.37 -8.68 -17.46
C ASP A 111 1.03 -8.03 -17.39
N ILE A 112 1.54 -7.53 -18.52
CA ILE A 112 2.81 -6.78 -18.60
C ILE A 112 2.81 -5.54 -17.70
N ALA A 113 1.70 -4.80 -17.62
CA ALA A 113 1.60 -3.61 -16.77
C ALA A 113 1.52 -3.97 -15.27
N ILE A 114 1.00 -5.16 -14.94
CA ILE A 114 1.05 -5.70 -13.56
C ILE A 114 2.51 -6.02 -13.20
N PHE A 115 3.25 -6.72 -14.06
CA PHE A 115 4.66 -7.02 -13.83
C PHE A 115 5.55 -5.76 -13.81
N ALA A 116 5.29 -4.78 -14.67
CA ALA A 116 6.00 -3.49 -14.66
C ALA A 116 5.76 -2.70 -13.37
N THR A 117 4.57 -2.85 -12.78
CA THR A 117 4.25 -2.24 -11.49
C THR A 117 4.92 -2.99 -10.35
N LEU A 118 4.94 -4.32 -10.40
CA LEU A 118 5.64 -5.16 -9.42
C LEU A 118 7.14 -4.83 -9.36
N LYS A 119 7.79 -4.65 -10.52
CA LYS A 119 9.21 -4.25 -10.59
C LYS A 119 9.51 -2.88 -9.98
N ARG A 120 8.52 -1.98 -9.95
CA ARG A 120 8.67 -0.62 -9.40
C ARG A 120 8.24 -0.54 -7.94
N LEU A 121 7.58 -1.57 -7.42
CA LEU A 121 7.06 -1.59 -6.06
C LEU A 121 8.23 -1.69 -5.08
N ALA A 122 8.58 -0.56 -4.48
CA ALA A 122 9.54 -0.50 -3.41
C ALA A 122 8.83 -0.69 -2.06
N PRO A 123 9.34 -1.56 -1.17
CA PRO A 123 8.76 -1.72 0.16
C PRO A 123 8.80 -0.38 0.92
N PRO A 124 7.76 -0.04 1.70
CA PRO A 124 7.79 1.18 2.50
C PRO A 124 8.77 1.06 3.66
N SER A 125 9.34 2.20 4.05
CA SER A 125 10.20 2.29 5.23
C SER A 125 9.89 3.53 6.06
N TYR A 126 10.15 3.45 7.37
CA TYR A 126 10.01 4.60 8.26
C TYR A 126 10.93 5.78 7.89
N ALA A 127 12.04 5.52 7.19
CA ALA A 127 12.95 6.55 6.68
C ALA A 127 12.28 7.51 5.68
N GLU A 128 11.16 7.12 5.07
CA GLU A 128 10.37 7.99 4.19
C GLU A 128 9.57 9.07 4.94
N GLY A 129 9.42 8.93 6.28
CA GLY A 129 8.68 9.86 7.12
C GLY A 129 7.29 9.39 7.55
N PHE A 130 7.01 8.08 7.48
CA PHE A 130 5.81 7.48 8.07
C PHE A 130 5.87 7.51 9.61
N ASP A 131 4.77 7.88 10.26
CA ASP A 131 4.63 7.73 11.72
C ASP A 131 4.34 6.27 12.08
N THR A 132 3.48 5.64 11.29
CA THR A 132 3.04 4.26 11.48
C THR A 132 2.98 3.52 10.14
N LEU A 133 3.40 2.26 10.14
CA LEU A 133 3.33 1.36 9.00
C LEU A 133 2.67 0.05 9.43
N TYR A 134 1.87 -0.51 8.54
CA TYR A 134 1.21 -1.81 8.70
C TYR A 134 1.43 -2.66 7.44
N SER A 135 1.62 -3.97 7.62
CA SER A 135 1.41 -4.94 6.54
C SER A 135 -0.03 -5.41 6.55
N VAL A 136 -0.60 -5.60 5.36
CA VAL A 136 -1.96 -6.09 5.16
C VAL A 136 -1.91 -7.32 4.27
N CYS A 137 -2.40 -8.45 4.78
CA CYS A 137 -2.56 -9.67 4.02
C CYS A 137 -4.04 -10.00 3.86
N ALA A 138 -4.46 -10.31 2.63
CA ALA A 138 -5.83 -10.74 2.37
C ALA A 138 -5.93 -12.25 2.66
N THR A 139 -6.78 -12.63 3.62
CA THR A 139 -6.92 -14.03 4.09
C THR A 139 -8.04 -14.79 3.38
N GLY A 140 -8.93 -14.09 2.66
CA GLY A 140 -10.13 -14.66 2.02
C GLY A 140 -11.39 -13.89 2.41
N ASP A 141 -12.49 -14.07 1.68
CA ASP A 141 -13.83 -13.54 2.02
C ASP A 141 -13.87 -12.06 2.47
N ASP A 142 -13.21 -11.18 1.71
CA ASP A 142 -13.08 -9.73 2.01
C ASP A 142 -12.51 -9.42 3.41
N THR A 143 -11.84 -10.40 4.02
CA THR A 143 -11.16 -10.29 5.31
C THR A 143 -9.67 -10.00 5.11
N PHE A 144 -9.15 -9.14 5.98
CA PHE A 144 -7.78 -8.66 5.92
C PHE A 144 -7.13 -8.80 7.30
N GLU A 145 -5.98 -9.46 7.34
CA GLU A 145 -5.10 -9.46 8.49
C GLU A 145 -4.17 -8.25 8.42
N VAL A 146 -4.13 -7.46 9.50
CA VAL A 146 -3.30 -6.26 9.59
C VAL A 146 -2.27 -6.47 10.69
N ARG A 147 -0.99 -6.45 10.33
CA ARG A 147 0.13 -6.60 11.29
C ARG A 147 0.95 -5.31 11.33
N PRO A 148 1.49 -4.92 12.50
CA PRO A 148 2.45 -3.81 12.58
C PRO A 148 3.68 -4.09 11.71
N TRP A 149 4.14 -3.09 10.95
CA TRP A 149 5.38 -3.21 10.21
C TRP A 149 6.58 -3.19 11.18
N PRO A 150 7.57 -4.08 11.03
CA PRO A 150 8.72 -4.08 11.92
C PRO A 150 9.47 -2.75 11.81
N ARG A 151 9.63 -2.06 12.92
CA ARG A 151 10.65 -1.00 13.03
C ARG A 151 11.98 -1.72 13.10
N GLY A 152 12.84 -1.52 12.09
CA GLY A 152 14.18 -2.10 12.12
C GLY A 152 14.84 -1.78 13.46
N GLN A 153 15.20 -2.80 14.23
CA GLN A 153 16.02 -2.64 15.42
C GLN A 153 17.42 -2.27 14.93
N SER A 154 17.75 -0.98 14.91
CA SER A 154 19.14 -0.56 14.92
C SER A 154 19.74 -0.95 16.27
N GLY A 155 20.55 -2.01 16.27
CA GLY A 155 21.32 -2.48 17.42
C GLY A 155 22.14 -3.71 17.05
N ASP A 156 23.41 -3.48 16.73
CA ASP A 156 24.59 -4.35 16.82
C ASP A 156 24.43 -5.85 16.50
N GLN A 157 24.98 -6.31 15.36
CA GLN A 157 25.97 -7.41 15.32
C GLN A 157 26.87 -7.30 14.08
N GLU A 158 28.13 -7.63 14.34
CA GLU A 158 29.37 -7.54 13.59
C GLU A 158 29.50 -8.64 12.50
N GLU A 159 30.19 -8.30 11.40
CA GLU A 159 30.96 -9.17 10.48
C GLU A 159 30.39 -10.54 10.03
N ALA A 160 30.02 -10.65 8.74
CA ALA A 160 30.49 -11.71 7.84
C ALA A 160 30.04 -11.44 6.40
N GLY A 161 31.00 -11.38 5.47
CA GLY A 161 30.77 -11.11 4.05
C GLY A 161 29.95 -12.18 3.32
N GLY A 162 29.07 -11.71 2.43
CA GLY A 162 28.36 -12.49 1.42
C GLY A 162 27.53 -11.55 0.54
N PRO A 163 27.38 -11.78 -0.78
CA PRO A 163 26.67 -10.87 -1.66
C PRO A 163 25.17 -10.85 -1.32
N PRO A 164 24.46 -9.71 -1.51
CA PRO A 164 23.08 -9.58 -1.06
C PRO A 164 22.16 -10.40 -1.98
N GLN A 165 21.77 -11.58 -1.51
CA GLN A 165 20.60 -12.27 -2.04
C GLN A 165 19.37 -11.55 -1.50
N HIS A 166 18.69 -10.78 -2.35
CA HIS A 166 17.36 -10.24 -2.07
C HIS A 166 16.37 -11.42 -1.94
N VAL A 167 16.36 -12.05 -0.78
CA VAL A 167 15.27 -12.91 -0.34
C VAL A 167 14.25 -11.96 0.28
N LEU A 168 13.16 -11.71 -0.46
CA LEU A 168 11.91 -11.28 0.15
C LEU A 168 11.50 -12.41 1.10
N THR A 169 11.98 -12.37 2.34
CA THR A 169 11.56 -13.31 3.37
C THR A 169 10.09 -13.05 3.64
N ASP A 170 9.29 -13.97 3.13
CA ASP A 170 7.86 -14.09 3.31
C ASP A 170 7.59 -14.20 4.83
N PRO A 171 7.05 -13.16 5.51
CA PRO A 171 6.82 -13.21 6.96
C PRO A 171 5.74 -14.23 7.35
N CYS A 172 5.14 -14.93 6.38
CA CYS A 172 4.08 -15.90 6.57
C CYS A 172 4.56 -17.36 6.42
N GLN A 173 5.83 -17.64 6.15
CA GLN A 173 6.31 -19.01 5.95
C GLN A 173 6.49 -19.84 7.24
N SER A 174 6.07 -19.35 8.42
CA SER A 174 6.25 -20.07 9.69
C SER A 174 5.08 -20.99 10.10
N LEU A 175 4.13 -21.30 9.20
CA LEU A 175 3.04 -22.24 9.49
C LEU A 175 2.84 -23.21 8.31
N ALA A 176 3.84 -24.05 8.07
CA ALA A 176 3.69 -25.26 7.27
C ALA A 176 4.59 -26.37 7.83
N VAL A 177 4.29 -26.81 9.05
CA VAL A 177 4.60 -28.12 9.65
C VAL A 177 3.72 -28.16 10.90
N GLU A 178 2.60 -28.86 10.89
CA GLU A 178 2.38 -30.25 11.35
C GLU A 178 0.84 -30.43 11.24
N GLU A 179 0.18 -31.51 10.80
CA GLU A 179 0.54 -32.88 10.48
C GLU A 179 -0.59 -33.46 9.58
N GLU A 180 -0.20 -34.35 8.68
CA GLU A 180 -1.04 -35.29 7.92
C GLU A 180 -1.15 -36.59 8.72
N GLU A 181 -2.18 -37.39 8.42
CA GLU A 181 -2.39 -38.81 8.83
C GLU A 181 -2.86 -39.13 10.26
N ALA A 182 -4.17 -39.39 10.38
CA ALA A 182 -4.72 -40.68 10.85
C ALA A 182 -6.18 -40.85 10.42
#